data_AF-A0A9Q8Z215-F1
#
_entry.id   AF-A0A9Q8Z215-F1
#
_cell.length_a   1.000
_cell.length_b   1.000
_cell.length_c   1.000
_cell.angle_alpha   90.00
_cell.angle_beta   90.00
_cell.angle_gamma   90.00
#
_symmetry.space_group_name_H-M   'P 1'
#
loop_
_entity.id
_entity.type
_entity.pdbx_description
1 polymer ?
#
loop_
_entity_poly.entity_id
_entity_poly.type
_entity_poly.pdbx_seq_one_letter_code
_entity_poly.pdbx_strand_id
1 'polypeptide(L)'
;MRLLRVAPLLPVVGALTTGDASLPAKQVAIIGAGAAGSSAAYHLAQYAAEANIPINITVFERNGYIGGRTTTVHPWNDKAVSIELGGSIFVQINHIMVKAMNDFNLSINSEDVAAQLELPDLGVWNGREFVVVTNTGDSWWEGAKLLWRYGAAPLWTNRLMKSAVGKFLTMYDEPVFPWKSLTAAVESVGLLSTTGVTGEQYLKANKIGEAFSKEIIQASTRVNYASNLPYIHGLETMVCMATNGAMQIEGGNWQIFAHMLKAAHANIQFNTSVSHISKQTDGSYTVTTSKGDTSSFDEVVLASPLQYSDLVIDPTPKHTPDEIPYTKLHTTLFASPFQLSQAAFNLDAKSPVPRAILTTLPPSEQPVDGVGSPNFYSISISGTAINQQASPMRKEYIYKIFSPSRVNATFLSHILSRDVSEEEAEHGEANGAVSWIHHKLWHSYPREYPRVTFEEIELDDGLWYTSGIESFISTMETSALSGKNVAKLIANEWAAGDSGKGGSGAAKDESGNEVYQGEL
;
A
#
# COMPACT_ATOMS: atom_id res chain seq x y z
N MET A 1 -21.68 91.68 -6.55
CA MET A 1 -21.53 90.27 -6.17
C MET A 1 -20.91 89.52 -7.33
N ARG A 2 -19.64 89.12 -7.20
CA ARG A 2 -18.89 88.30 -8.17
C ARG A 2 -19.23 86.82 -7.93
N LEU A 3 -19.60 86.10 -8.99
CA LEU A 3 -19.69 84.65 -9.02
C LEU A 3 -18.63 84.13 -9.99
N LEU A 4 -17.66 83.36 -9.48
CA LEU A 4 -16.65 82.67 -10.26
C LEU A 4 -17.28 81.46 -10.98
N ARG A 5 -17.00 81.31 -12.28
CA ARG A 5 -17.21 80.07 -13.04
C ARG A 5 -15.89 79.31 -13.10
N VAL A 6 -15.88 78.08 -12.60
CA VAL A 6 -14.77 77.11 -12.75
C VAL A 6 -15.24 76.05 -13.75
N ALA A 7 -14.47 75.84 -14.82
CA ALA A 7 -14.68 74.76 -15.78
C ALA A 7 -13.99 73.48 -15.27
N PRO A 8 -14.56 72.28 -15.48
CA PRO A 8 -13.94 71.04 -15.06
C PRO A 8 -12.91 70.57 -16.11
N LEU A 9 -11.69 70.29 -15.63
CA LEU A 9 -10.68 69.50 -16.34
C LEU A 9 -11.02 68.01 -16.16
N LEU A 10 -11.15 67.27 -17.27
CA LEU A 10 -11.22 65.82 -17.30
C LEU A 10 -9.81 65.23 -17.07
N PRO A 11 -9.59 64.34 -16.10
CA PRO A 11 -8.40 63.52 -16.06
C PRO A 11 -8.61 62.26 -16.92
N VAL A 12 -7.76 62.09 -17.93
CA VAL A 12 -7.58 60.83 -18.65
C VAL A 12 -6.92 59.85 -17.68
N VAL A 13 -7.67 58.88 -17.17
CA VAL A 13 -7.12 57.74 -16.45
C VAL A 13 -6.70 56.72 -17.50
N GLY A 14 -5.40 56.65 -17.79
CA GLY A 14 -4.82 55.54 -18.52
C GLY A 14 -4.92 54.28 -17.65
N ALA A 15 -5.74 53.32 -18.08
CA ALA A 15 -5.73 51.99 -17.51
C ALA A 15 -4.42 51.30 -17.92
N LEU A 16 -3.42 51.32 -17.04
CA LEU A 16 -2.35 50.33 -17.06
C LEU A 16 -2.95 49.02 -16.57
N THR A 17 -3.53 48.25 -17.49
CA THR A 17 -3.74 46.82 -17.28
C THR A 17 -2.37 46.18 -17.31
N THR A 18 -1.70 46.10 -16.17
CA THR A 18 -0.66 45.08 -15.96
C THR A 18 -1.41 43.76 -15.99
N GLY A 19 -1.48 43.13 -17.16
CA GLY A 19 -1.87 41.74 -17.26
C GLY A 19 -0.83 40.95 -16.50
N ASP A 20 -1.14 40.57 -15.25
CA ASP A 20 -0.52 39.41 -14.62
C ASP A 20 -0.87 38.24 -15.54
N ALA A 21 0.06 37.89 -16.43
CA ALA A 21 0.00 36.62 -17.12
C ALA A 21 0.23 35.55 -16.05
N SER A 22 -0.86 35.09 -15.42
CA SER A 22 -0.84 33.94 -14.52
C SER A 22 -0.07 32.82 -15.21
N LEU A 23 0.98 32.31 -14.57
CA LEU A 23 1.78 31.22 -15.12
C LEU A 23 0.83 30.10 -15.57
N PRO A 24 1.00 29.56 -16.79
CA PRO A 24 0.14 28.47 -17.25
C PRO A 24 0.28 27.29 -16.29
N ALA A 25 -0.86 26.70 -15.91
CA ALA A 25 -0.88 25.60 -14.95
C ALA A 25 -0.14 24.38 -15.52
N LYS A 26 0.71 23.74 -14.72
CA LYS A 26 1.36 22.47 -15.07
C LYS A 26 0.32 21.36 -15.16
N GLN A 27 0.31 20.62 -16.26
CA GLN A 27 -0.60 19.50 -16.48
C GLN A 27 0.08 18.20 -16.05
N VAL A 28 -0.50 17.48 -15.09
CA VAL A 28 0.05 16.24 -14.55
C VAL A 28 -0.92 15.09 -14.78
N ALA A 29 -0.47 14.02 -15.42
CA ALA A 29 -1.20 12.76 -15.50
C ALA A 29 -0.70 11.78 -14.43
N ILE A 30 -1.62 11.14 -13.73
CA ILE A 30 -1.31 10.05 -12.80
C ILE A 30 -2.11 8.82 -13.24
N ILE A 31 -1.44 7.71 -13.48
CA ILE A 31 -2.05 6.47 -13.95
C ILE A 31 -2.17 5.49 -12.78
N GLY A 32 -3.38 5.39 -12.22
CA GLY A 32 -3.72 4.57 -11.07
C GLY A 32 -4.17 5.39 -9.85
N ALA A 33 -5.35 5.11 -9.31
CA ALA A 33 -5.91 5.75 -8.13
C ALA A 33 -5.73 4.88 -6.85
N GLY A 34 -4.62 4.14 -6.78
CA GLY A 34 -4.21 3.41 -5.58
C GLY A 34 -3.40 4.27 -4.60
N ALA A 35 -2.83 3.63 -3.57
CA ALA A 35 -2.07 4.31 -2.53
C ALA A 35 -0.99 5.28 -3.06
N ALA A 36 -0.17 4.82 -4.03
CA ALA A 36 0.88 5.64 -4.60
C ALA A 36 0.35 6.83 -5.40
N GLY A 37 -0.60 6.61 -6.30
CA GLY A 37 -1.12 7.67 -7.18
C GLY A 37 -1.92 8.72 -6.41
N SER A 38 -2.75 8.29 -5.45
CA SER A 38 -3.47 9.21 -4.56
C SER A 38 -2.52 10.03 -3.69
N SER A 39 -1.46 9.41 -3.15
CA SER A 39 -0.46 10.11 -2.35
C SER A 39 0.38 11.08 -3.19
N ALA A 40 0.75 10.70 -4.42
CA ALA A 40 1.44 11.58 -5.36
C ALA A 40 0.60 12.83 -5.67
N ALA A 41 -0.69 12.65 -6.00
CA ALA A 41 -1.60 13.77 -6.26
C ALA A 41 -1.69 14.72 -5.05
N TYR A 42 -1.91 14.15 -3.86
CA TYR A 42 -2.09 14.91 -2.62
C TYR A 42 -0.86 15.72 -2.24
N HIS A 43 0.32 15.10 -2.23
CA HIS A 43 1.54 15.81 -1.87
C HIS A 43 2.02 16.76 -2.96
N LEU A 44 1.82 16.44 -4.25
CA LEU A 44 2.18 17.35 -5.33
C LEU A 44 1.34 18.63 -5.28
N ALA A 45 0.04 18.53 -4.99
CA ALA A 45 -0.81 19.69 -4.77
C ALA A 45 -0.33 20.57 -3.61
N GLN A 46 0.13 19.97 -2.51
CA GLN A 46 0.70 20.70 -1.38
C GLN A 46 2.00 21.42 -1.76
N TYR A 47 2.97 20.70 -2.33
CA TYR A 47 4.26 21.28 -2.70
C TYR A 47 4.13 22.36 -3.78
N ALA A 48 3.24 22.18 -4.75
CA ALA A 48 2.96 23.19 -5.77
C ALA A 48 2.32 24.44 -5.16
N ALA A 49 1.38 24.28 -4.22
CA ALA A 49 0.78 25.41 -3.51
C ALA A 49 1.82 26.19 -2.67
N GLU A 50 2.71 25.48 -1.96
CA GLU A 50 3.83 26.09 -1.22
C GLU A 50 4.76 26.88 -2.14
N ALA A 51 4.99 26.40 -3.36
CA ALA A 51 5.82 27.04 -4.37
C ALA A 51 5.07 28.08 -5.22
N ASN A 52 3.77 28.30 -5.01
CA ASN A 52 2.90 29.14 -5.86
C ASN A 52 2.88 28.73 -7.34
N ILE A 53 2.99 27.43 -7.63
CA ILE A 53 2.93 26.88 -8.98
C ILE A 53 1.49 26.40 -9.24
N PRO A 54 0.76 26.97 -10.22
CA PRO A 54 -0.55 26.48 -10.59
C PRO A 54 -0.43 25.11 -11.26
N ILE A 55 -1.30 24.15 -10.89
CA ILE A 55 -1.29 22.79 -11.42
C ILE A 55 -2.70 22.28 -11.71
N ASN A 56 -2.80 21.37 -12.69
CA ASN A 56 -3.99 20.55 -12.94
C ASN A 56 -3.59 19.08 -12.91
N ILE A 57 -4.16 18.31 -11.98
CA ILE A 57 -3.89 16.88 -11.85
C ILE A 57 -5.06 16.10 -12.45
N THR A 58 -4.77 15.24 -13.43
CA THR A 58 -5.73 14.24 -13.94
C THR A 58 -5.29 12.84 -13.53
N VAL A 59 -6.18 12.09 -12.91
CA VAL A 59 -5.92 10.71 -12.47
C VAL A 59 -6.74 9.74 -13.31
N PHE A 60 -6.08 8.85 -14.03
CA PHE A 60 -6.71 7.81 -14.83
C PHE A 60 -6.79 6.51 -14.01
N GLU A 61 -8.00 6.00 -13.81
CA GLU A 61 -8.24 4.75 -13.08
C GLU A 61 -9.05 3.80 -13.97
N ARG A 62 -8.47 2.62 -14.21
CA ARG A 62 -9.10 1.59 -15.05
C ARG A 62 -10.36 0.99 -14.41
N ASN A 63 -10.44 0.99 -13.09
CA ASN A 63 -11.59 0.48 -12.36
C ASN A 63 -12.65 1.58 -12.13
N GLY A 64 -13.82 1.15 -11.66
CA GLY A 64 -14.88 2.04 -11.19
C GLY A 64 -14.72 2.51 -9.74
N TYR A 65 -13.55 2.36 -9.12
CA TYR A 65 -13.31 2.65 -7.70
C TYR A 65 -11.87 3.13 -7.43
N ILE A 66 -11.68 3.82 -6.30
CA ILE A 66 -10.39 4.28 -5.78
C ILE A 66 -9.83 3.22 -4.80
N GLY A 67 -8.50 3.10 -4.72
CA GLY A 67 -7.81 2.33 -3.68
C GLY A 67 -7.00 1.15 -4.19
N GLY A 68 -7.19 0.76 -5.46
CA GLY A 68 -6.41 -0.32 -6.09
C GLY A 68 -6.57 -1.66 -5.36
N ARG A 69 -5.52 -2.12 -4.67
CA ARG A 69 -5.52 -3.35 -3.85
C ARG A 69 -6.11 -3.15 -2.46
N THR A 70 -6.65 -1.97 -2.15
CA THR A 70 -7.36 -1.68 -0.90
C THR A 70 -8.80 -1.32 -1.25
N THR A 71 -9.73 -2.22 -0.94
CA THR A 71 -11.17 -2.07 -1.22
C THR A 71 -11.97 -2.86 -0.20
N THR A 72 -13.27 -2.58 -0.10
CA THR A 72 -14.19 -3.34 0.75
C THR A 72 -15.23 -4.10 -0.08
N VAL A 73 -15.83 -5.11 0.55
CA VAL A 73 -17.03 -5.80 0.06
C VAL A 73 -18.10 -5.80 1.14
N HIS A 74 -19.35 -5.97 0.70
CA HIS A 74 -20.54 -5.88 1.53
C HIS A 74 -21.28 -7.23 1.54
N PRO A 75 -21.11 -8.05 2.59
CA PRO A 75 -21.83 -9.33 2.71
C PRO A 75 -23.33 -9.16 2.53
N TRP A 76 -23.95 -10.05 1.75
CA TRP A 76 -25.39 -10.01 1.40
C TRP A 76 -25.86 -8.67 0.80
N ASN A 77 -24.95 -7.89 0.21
CA ASN A 77 -25.21 -6.53 -0.26
C ASN A 77 -25.69 -5.55 0.84
N ASP A 78 -25.43 -5.86 2.12
CA ASP A 78 -25.71 -4.97 3.23
C ASP A 78 -24.61 -3.91 3.35
N LYS A 79 -24.93 -2.68 2.96
CA LYS A 79 -23.98 -1.55 2.98
C LYS A 79 -23.58 -1.13 4.39
N ALA A 80 -24.32 -1.54 5.43
CA ALA A 80 -23.92 -1.28 6.81
C ALA A 80 -22.70 -2.12 7.23
N VAL A 81 -22.42 -3.21 6.50
CA VAL A 81 -21.31 -4.12 6.80
C VAL A 81 -20.25 -3.96 5.71
N SER A 82 -19.06 -3.53 6.09
CA SER A 82 -17.92 -3.35 5.18
C SER A 82 -16.74 -4.19 5.63
N ILE A 83 -16.29 -5.10 4.77
CA ILE A 83 -15.17 -5.98 5.07
C ILE A 83 -14.04 -5.70 4.08
N GLU A 84 -12.84 -5.46 4.59
CA GLU A 84 -11.65 -5.30 3.76
C GLU A 84 -11.43 -6.53 2.88
N LEU A 85 -11.22 -6.32 1.59
CA LEU A 85 -10.95 -7.37 0.62
C LEU A 85 -9.44 -7.57 0.40
N GLY A 86 -8.67 -6.49 0.49
CA GLY A 86 -7.22 -6.48 0.27
C GLY A 86 -6.45 -5.95 1.47
N GLY A 87 -5.68 -4.87 1.30
CA GLY A 87 -4.87 -4.25 2.37
C GLY A 87 -5.68 -3.93 3.62
N SER A 88 -5.61 -4.81 4.62
CA SER A 88 -6.61 -4.83 5.71
C SER A 88 -6.22 -3.99 6.92
N ILE A 89 -4.92 -3.77 7.15
CA ILE A 89 -4.42 -3.05 8.33
C ILE A 89 -3.26 -2.13 7.98
N PHE A 90 -3.07 -1.10 8.80
CA PHE A 90 -1.85 -0.31 8.90
C PHE A 90 -1.51 -0.10 10.39
N VAL A 91 -0.29 0.28 10.71
CA VAL A 91 0.21 0.38 12.09
C VAL A 91 0.62 1.81 12.43
N GLN A 92 0.80 2.10 13.72
CA GLN A 92 1.15 3.44 14.21
C GLN A 92 2.41 4.05 13.55
N ILE A 93 3.36 3.21 13.11
CA ILE A 93 4.60 3.66 12.47
C ILE A 93 4.44 3.97 10.97
N ASN A 94 3.25 3.74 10.40
CA ASN A 94 2.89 4.16 9.05
C ASN A 94 2.52 5.65 9.06
N HIS A 95 3.54 6.51 9.01
CA HIS A 95 3.41 7.95 9.21
C HIS A 95 2.46 8.61 8.21
N ILE A 96 2.47 8.22 6.93
CA ILE A 96 1.60 8.83 5.91
C ILE A 96 0.15 8.42 6.13
N MET A 97 -0.09 7.12 6.34
CA MET A 97 -1.44 6.59 6.58
C MET A 97 -2.06 7.18 7.87
N VAL A 98 -1.30 7.21 8.98
CA VAL A 98 -1.76 7.76 10.26
C VAL A 98 -1.98 9.26 10.18
N LYS A 99 -1.07 10.00 9.54
CA LYS A 99 -1.25 11.45 9.35
C LYS A 99 -2.50 11.75 8.53
N ALA A 100 -2.70 11.04 7.41
CA ALA A 100 -3.88 11.23 6.57
C ALA A 100 -5.18 10.87 7.28
N MET A 101 -5.20 9.77 8.05
CA MET A 101 -6.34 9.43 8.90
C MET A 101 -6.71 10.59 9.85
N ASN A 102 -5.72 11.18 10.53
CA ASN A 102 -5.94 12.30 11.44
C ASN A 102 -6.38 13.57 10.70
N ASP A 103 -5.68 13.95 9.62
CA ASP A 103 -5.98 15.15 8.83
C ASP A 103 -7.39 15.12 8.22
N PHE A 104 -7.87 13.92 7.86
CA PHE A 104 -9.20 13.71 7.29
C PHE A 104 -10.25 13.33 8.32
N ASN A 105 -9.88 13.26 9.60
CA ASN A 105 -10.76 12.91 10.72
C ASN A 105 -11.53 11.59 10.47
N LEU A 106 -10.81 10.56 10.03
CA LEU A 106 -11.36 9.22 9.79
C LEU A 106 -11.33 8.40 11.08
N SER A 107 -12.44 7.74 11.38
CA SER A 107 -12.57 6.86 12.54
C SER A 107 -11.88 5.51 12.33
N ILE A 108 -11.28 4.97 13.38
CA ILE A 108 -10.77 3.60 13.41
C ILE A 108 -11.92 2.66 13.76
N ASN A 109 -12.00 1.51 13.08
CA ASN A 109 -12.89 0.45 13.47
C ASN A 109 -12.48 -0.09 14.85
N SER A 110 -13.35 0.08 15.84
CA SER A 110 -13.09 -0.25 17.25
C SER A 110 -13.73 -1.57 17.70
N GLU A 111 -14.32 -2.35 16.79
CA GLU A 111 -14.92 -3.64 17.14
C GLU A 111 -13.84 -4.68 17.47
N ASP A 112 -13.58 -4.86 18.76
CA ASP A 112 -12.83 -6.00 19.28
C ASP A 112 -13.70 -7.26 19.24
N VAL A 113 -13.78 -7.88 18.07
CA VAL A 113 -14.50 -9.13 17.83
C VAL A 113 -13.97 -10.26 18.73
N ALA A 114 -12.69 -10.21 19.17
CA ALA A 114 -12.11 -11.23 20.03
C ALA A 114 -12.67 -11.17 21.46
N ALA A 115 -12.75 -9.97 22.04
CA ALA A 115 -13.36 -9.77 23.36
C ALA A 115 -14.85 -10.16 23.40
N GLN A 116 -15.56 -10.01 22.29
CA GLN A 116 -16.98 -10.34 22.21
C GLN A 116 -17.29 -11.84 22.07
N LEU A 117 -16.34 -12.64 21.58
CA LEU A 117 -16.57 -14.06 21.24
C LEU A 117 -15.96 -15.05 22.26
N GLU A 118 -15.22 -14.57 23.27
CA GLU A 118 -14.52 -15.40 24.27
C GLU A 118 -13.61 -16.50 23.63
N LEU A 119 -13.10 -16.26 22.42
CA LEU A 119 -12.21 -17.16 21.70
C LEU A 119 -10.74 -16.79 21.94
N PRO A 120 -9.79 -17.76 21.85
CA PRO A 120 -8.37 -17.43 21.71
C PRO A 120 -8.17 -16.50 20.51
N ASP A 121 -7.31 -15.50 20.66
CA ASP A 121 -7.14 -14.47 19.64
C ASP A 121 -6.41 -14.99 18.41
N LEU A 122 -5.33 -15.75 18.64
CA LEU A 122 -4.41 -16.21 17.62
C LEU A 122 -3.95 -17.64 17.89
N GLY A 123 -3.92 -18.46 16.84
CA GLY A 123 -3.31 -19.77 16.82
C GLY A 123 -2.35 -19.91 15.63
N VAL A 124 -1.20 -20.55 15.84
CA VAL A 124 -0.29 -20.96 14.77
C VAL A 124 -0.44 -22.44 14.52
N TRP A 125 -0.98 -22.79 13.36
CA TRP A 125 -1.23 -24.15 12.88
C TRP A 125 -0.09 -24.65 11.99
N ASN A 126 0.50 -25.80 12.31
CA ASN A 126 1.57 -26.37 11.48
C ASN A 126 1.08 -27.40 10.44
N GLY A 127 -0.22 -27.59 10.27
CA GLY A 127 -0.78 -28.69 9.46
C GLY A 127 -1.19 -29.93 10.26
N ARG A 128 -0.79 -30.03 11.54
CA ARG A 128 -1.08 -31.18 12.42
C ARG A 128 -1.60 -30.76 13.80
N GLU A 129 -1.01 -29.72 14.37
CA GLU A 129 -1.36 -29.19 15.69
C GLU A 129 -1.16 -27.67 15.74
N PHE A 130 -1.79 -27.03 16.73
CA PHE A 130 -1.48 -25.65 17.08
C PHE A 130 -0.20 -25.60 17.92
N VAL A 131 0.89 -25.07 17.35
CA VAL A 131 2.16 -24.94 18.06
C VAL A 131 2.16 -23.77 19.04
N VAL A 132 1.32 -22.76 18.78
CA VAL A 132 1.14 -21.57 19.63
C VAL A 132 -0.35 -21.21 19.63
N VAL A 133 -0.87 -20.86 20.82
CA VAL A 133 -2.21 -20.29 21.00
C VAL A 133 -2.10 -19.17 22.04
N THR A 134 -2.62 -17.98 21.73
CA THR A 134 -2.62 -16.83 22.63
C THR A 134 -4.03 -16.29 22.86
N ASN A 135 -4.31 -15.83 24.07
CA ASN A 135 -5.61 -15.26 24.47
C ASN A 135 -5.51 -13.73 24.62
N THR A 136 -6.64 -13.03 24.46
CA THR A 136 -6.76 -11.60 24.78
C THR A 136 -6.62 -11.36 26.29
N GLY A 137 -5.95 -10.26 26.67
CA GLY A 137 -5.97 -9.73 28.05
C GLY A 137 -4.84 -10.16 28.99
N ASP A 138 -4.13 -11.26 28.74
CA ASP A 138 -3.12 -11.81 29.67
C ASP A 138 -1.66 -11.54 29.26
N SER A 139 -1.37 -10.28 28.91
CA SER A 139 -0.08 -9.85 28.31
C SER A 139 1.17 -10.30 29.09
N TRP A 140 1.12 -10.29 30.42
CA TRP A 140 2.24 -10.74 31.26
C TRP A 140 2.45 -12.26 31.22
N TRP A 141 1.36 -13.04 31.36
CA TRP A 141 1.43 -14.50 31.37
C TRP A 141 1.80 -15.05 30.00
N GLU A 142 1.28 -14.45 28.93
CA GLU A 142 1.69 -14.76 27.57
C GLU A 142 3.16 -14.39 27.33
N GLY A 143 3.61 -13.23 27.82
CA GLY A 143 5.03 -12.87 27.80
C GLY A 143 5.92 -13.88 28.52
N ALA A 144 5.52 -14.37 29.69
CA ALA A 144 6.24 -15.39 30.44
C ALA A 144 6.27 -16.75 29.72
N LYS A 145 5.15 -17.19 29.14
CA LYS A 145 5.08 -18.43 28.33
C LYS A 145 6.00 -18.35 27.11
N LEU A 146 5.99 -17.22 26.40
CA LEU A 146 6.86 -17.00 25.24
C LEU A 146 8.33 -16.99 25.67
N LEU A 147 8.69 -16.34 26.78
CA LEU A 147 10.05 -16.37 27.31
C LEU A 147 10.47 -17.77 27.76
N TRP A 148 9.57 -18.56 28.35
CA TRP A 148 9.87 -19.93 28.77
C TRP A 148 10.14 -20.85 27.57
N ARG A 149 9.32 -20.77 26.52
CA ARG A 149 9.47 -21.61 25.31
C ARG A 149 10.61 -21.16 24.40
N TYR A 150 10.78 -19.85 24.23
CA TYR A 150 11.68 -19.28 23.22
C TYR A 150 12.90 -18.56 23.80
N GLY A 151 13.06 -18.56 25.12
CA GLY A 151 14.11 -17.79 25.79
C GLY A 151 14.00 -16.30 25.44
N ALA A 152 15.15 -15.65 25.24
CA ALA A 152 15.21 -14.23 24.91
C ALA A 152 14.92 -13.90 23.43
N ALA A 153 14.58 -14.89 22.58
CA ALA A 153 14.37 -14.67 21.14
C ALA A 153 13.33 -13.58 20.80
N PRO A 154 12.19 -13.44 21.51
CA PRO A 154 11.26 -12.34 21.27
C PRO A 154 11.88 -10.95 21.50
N LEU A 155 12.68 -10.80 22.57
CA LEU A 155 13.35 -9.54 22.91
C LEU A 155 14.42 -9.17 21.88
N TRP A 156 15.24 -10.15 21.47
CA TRP A 156 16.26 -9.96 20.45
C TRP A 156 15.65 -9.66 19.08
N THR A 157 14.54 -10.34 18.73
CA THR A 157 13.81 -10.08 17.49
C THR A 157 13.23 -8.67 17.49
N ASN A 158 12.62 -8.22 18.59
CA ASN A 158 12.10 -6.84 18.68
C ASN A 158 13.22 -5.80 18.53
N ARG A 159 14.40 -6.03 19.12
CA ARG A 159 15.57 -5.16 18.94
C ARG A 159 16.06 -5.15 17.49
N LEU A 160 16.15 -6.32 16.85
CA LEU A 160 16.55 -6.47 15.46
C LEU A 160 15.57 -5.78 14.51
N MET A 161 14.27 -5.99 14.74
CA MET A 161 13.19 -5.34 14.01
C MET A 161 13.28 -3.82 14.14
N LYS A 162 13.38 -3.28 15.36
CA LYS A 162 13.51 -1.83 15.58
C LYS A 162 14.74 -1.25 14.89
N SER A 163 15.85 -1.99 14.86
CA SER A 163 17.05 -1.55 14.15
C SER A 163 16.84 -1.52 12.63
N ALA A 164 16.25 -2.57 12.04
CA ALA A 164 16.00 -2.63 10.60
C ALA A 164 14.95 -1.60 10.15
N VAL A 165 13.81 -1.54 10.85
CA VAL A 165 12.73 -0.57 10.56
C VAL A 165 13.20 0.86 10.84
N GLY A 166 14.00 1.09 11.88
CA GLY A 166 14.57 2.41 12.19
C GLY A 166 15.44 2.96 11.05
N LYS A 167 16.24 2.11 10.40
CA LYS A 167 16.99 2.49 9.19
C LYS A 167 16.08 2.80 8.00
N PHE A 168 14.99 2.07 7.84
CA PHE A 168 14.01 2.37 6.79
C PHE A 168 13.36 3.75 7.03
N LEU A 169 13.00 4.06 8.28
CA LEU A 169 12.33 5.32 8.61
C LEU A 169 13.18 6.56 8.31
N THR A 170 14.51 6.47 8.29
CA THR A 170 15.36 7.61 7.89
C THR A 170 15.19 7.97 6.42
N MET A 171 14.58 7.12 5.59
CA MET A 171 14.25 7.44 4.20
C MET A 171 13.10 8.46 4.06
N TYR A 172 12.44 8.83 5.16
CA TYR A 172 11.42 9.89 5.18
C TYR A 172 12.01 11.29 5.36
N ASP A 173 13.26 11.38 5.80
CA ASP A 173 13.90 12.60 6.27
C ASP A 173 15.07 13.01 5.39
N GLU A 174 15.40 14.31 5.39
CA GLU A 174 16.65 14.80 4.80
C GLU A 174 17.87 14.26 5.58
N PRO A 175 19.00 13.98 4.91
CA PRO A 175 19.28 14.24 3.50
C PRO A 175 18.90 13.09 2.55
N VAL A 176 18.26 12.02 3.02
CA VAL A 176 17.92 10.85 2.18
C VAL A 176 16.72 11.14 1.29
N PHE A 177 15.71 11.83 1.82
CA PHE A 177 14.52 12.22 1.08
C PHE A 177 14.69 13.58 0.36
N PRO A 178 14.22 13.75 -0.89
CA PRO A 178 13.71 12.71 -1.78
C PRO A 178 14.84 11.93 -2.45
N TRP A 179 14.54 10.75 -2.99
CA TRP A 179 15.50 9.85 -3.60
C TRP A 179 15.12 9.53 -5.06
N LYS A 180 16.07 9.69 -6.00
CA LYS A 180 15.88 9.34 -7.43
C LYS A 180 16.08 7.84 -7.71
N SER A 181 17.03 7.22 -7.02
CA SER A 181 17.31 5.78 -7.10
C SER A 181 16.96 5.11 -5.77
N LEU A 182 16.07 4.12 -5.81
CA LEU A 182 15.75 3.35 -4.62
C LEU A 182 16.96 2.54 -4.13
N THR A 183 17.76 2.02 -5.06
CA THR A 183 19.00 1.29 -4.73
C THR A 183 19.95 2.15 -3.91
N ALA A 184 20.23 3.37 -4.38
CA ALA A 184 21.12 4.29 -3.68
C ALA A 184 20.58 4.68 -2.29
N ALA A 185 19.27 4.90 -2.17
CA ALA A 185 18.64 5.21 -0.89
C ALA A 185 18.77 4.04 0.10
N VAL A 186 18.47 2.81 -0.34
CA VAL A 186 18.58 1.58 0.47
C VAL A 186 20.04 1.30 0.88
N GLU A 187 21.00 1.57 -0.01
CA GLU A 187 22.42 1.50 0.29
C GLU A 187 22.83 2.52 1.36
N SER A 188 22.40 3.78 1.20
CA SER A 188 22.78 4.88 2.10
C SER A 188 22.33 4.67 3.55
N VAL A 189 21.17 4.02 3.76
CA VAL A 189 20.66 3.67 5.09
C VAL A 189 21.18 2.32 5.60
N GLY A 190 22.04 1.65 4.83
CA GLY A 190 22.70 0.40 5.21
C GLY A 190 21.74 -0.78 5.34
N LEU A 191 20.78 -0.89 4.40
CA LEU A 191 19.80 -1.97 4.35
C LEU A 191 20.09 -3.04 3.28
N LEU A 192 21.03 -2.81 2.36
CA LEU A 192 21.41 -3.81 1.33
C LEU A 192 21.86 -5.15 1.93
N SER A 193 22.59 -5.14 3.05
CA SER A 193 23.00 -6.36 3.74
C SER A 193 21.83 -7.14 4.34
N THR A 194 20.68 -6.49 4.51
CA THR A 194 19.47 -7.05 5.10
C THR A 194 18.50 -7.53 4.01
N THR A 195 18.41 -6.83 2.87
CA THR A 195 17.63 -7.26 1.71
C THR A 195 18.37 -8.31 0.86
N GLY A 196 19.70 -8.34 0.89
CA GLY A 196 20.53 -9.24 0.09
C GLY A 196 20.63 -10.69 0.61
N VAL A 197 19.94 -11.03 1.71
CA VAL A 197 19.94 -12.37 2.31
C VAL A 197 18.51 -12.82 2.62
N THR A 198 18.30 -14.13 2.73
CA THR A 198 16.98 -14.67 3.12
C THR A 198 16.66 -14.31 4.57
N GLY A 199 15.37 -14.32 4.92
CA GLY A 199 14.89 -14.16 6.29
C GLY A 199 15.50 -15.19 7.21
N GLU A 200 15.59 -16.44 6.77
CA GLU A 200 16.25 -17.51 7.52
C GLU A 200 17.73 -17.19 7.80
N GLN A 201 18.48 -16.79 6.77
CA GLN A 201 19.90 -16.42 6.91
C GLN A 201 20.08 -15.21 7.84
N TYR A 202 19.24 -14.19 7.68
CA TYR A 202 19.28 -12.97 8.49
C TYR A 202 19.01 -13.25 9.97
N LEU A 203 17.97 -14.05 10.27
CA LEU A 203 17.62 -14.47 11.62
C LEU A 203 18.74 -15.29 12.26
N LYS A 204 19.31 -16.25 11.52
CA LYS A 204 20.42 -17.08 11.98
C LYS A 204 21.68 -16.26 12.27
N ALA A 205 22.04 -15.33 11.37
CA ALA A 205 23.19 -14.43 11.55
C ALA A 205 23.04 -13.56 12.81
N ASN A 206 21.81 -13.17 13.15
CA ASN A 206 21.48 -12.40 14.34
C ASN A 206 21.13 -13.26 15.58
N LYS A 207 21.41 -14.57 15.52
CA LYS A 207 21.24 -15.51 16.64
C LYS A 207 19.81 -15.59 17.19
N ILE A 208 18.81 -15.38 16.33
CA ILE A 208 17.41 -15.64 16.69
C ILE A 208 17.18 -17.15 16.68
N GLY A 209 16.55 -17.66 17.74
CA GLY A 209 16.36 -19.10 17.95
C GLY A 209 15.43 -19.72 16.89
N GLU A 210 15.82 -20.89 16.38
CA GLU A 210 15.13 -21.57 15.28
C GLU A 210 13.63 -21.84 15.56
N ALA A 211 13.29 -22.26 16.78
CA ALA A 211 11.90 -22.49 17.17
C ALA A 211 11.06 -21.21 17.05
N PHE A 212 11.57 -20.07 17.52
CA PHE A 212 10.85 -18.79 17.41
C PHE A 212 10.76 -18.32 15.95
N SER A 213 11.84 -18.49 15.18
CA SER A 213 11.85 -18.21 13.75
C SER A 213 10.78 -19.02 13.01
N LYS A 214 10.76 -20.34 13.19
CA LYS A 214 9.83 -21.23 12.49
C LYS A 214 8.39 -21.13 12.99
N GLU A 215 8.15 -20.94 14.28
CA GLU A 215 6.79 -20.96 14.82
C GLU A 215 6.13 -19.57 14.80
N ILE A 216 6.86 -18.49 15.05
CA ILE A 216 6.28 -17.14 15.16
C ILE A 216 6.58 -16.30 13.93
N ILE A 217 7.86 -16.14 13.59
CA ILE A 217 8.27 -15.21 12.53
C ILE A 217 7.76 -15.72 11.17
N GLN A 218 7.92 -17.02 10.89
CA GLN A 218 7.42 -17.61 9.65
C GLN A 218 5.89 -17.54 9.54
N ALA A 219 5.16 -17.71 10.64
CA ALA A 219 3.70 -17.53 10.62
C ALA A 219 3.33 -16.10 10.19
N SER A 220 4.10 -15.11 10.65
CA SER A 220 3.92 -13.72 10.25
C SER A 220 4.28 -13.46 8.78
N THR A 221 5.40 -14.00 8.27
CA THR A 221 5.77 -13.83 6.85
C THR A 221 4.79 -14.53 5.91
N ARG A 222 4.20 -15.66 6.35
CA ARG A 222 3.21 -16.41 5.57
C ARG A 222 1.87 -15.69 5.47
N VAL A 223 1.39 -15.07 6.56
CA VAL A 223 0.12 -14.31 6.49
C VAL A 223 0.27 -12.99 5.74
N ASN A 224 1.39 -12.29 5.91
CA ASN A 224 1.59 -11.00 5.26
C ASN A 224 2.03 -11.16 3.79
N TYR A 225 2.93 -12.10 3.50
CA TYR A 225 3.61 -12.22 2.20
C TYR A 225 3.55 -13.60 1.54
N ALA A 226 2.74 -14.53 2.05
CA ALA A 226 2.60 -15.88 1.48
C ALA A 226 3.97 -16.56 1.24
N SER A 227 4.92 -16.32 2.15
CA SER A 227 6.33 -16.68 1.96
C SER A 227 6.92 -17.33 3.19
N ASN A 228 7.64 -18.43 2.98
CA ASN A 228 8.46 -19.08 3.99
C ASN A 228 9.80 -18.35 4.13
N LEU A 229 10.45 -18.48 5.29
CA LEU A 229 11.68 -17.74 5.62
C LEU A 229 12.84 -17.88 4.62
N PRO A 230 13.02 -19.02 3.93
CA PRO A 230 14.06 -19.12 2.89
C PRO A 230 13.76 -18.36 1.60
N TYR A 231 12.53 -17.87 1.40
CA TYR A 231 12.04 -17.28 0.14
C TYR A 231 11.55 -15.84 0.30
N ILE A 232 11.88 -15.20 1.42
CA ILE A 232 11.61 -13.80 1.72
C ILE A 232 12.91 -13.16 2.22
N HIS A 233 13.18 -11.91 1.90
CA HIS A 233 14.41 -11.26 2.34
C HIS A 233 14.35 -10.83 3.81
N GLY A 234 15.52 -10.57 4.40
CA GLY A 234 15.67 -10.23 5.82
C GLY A 234 14.88 -8.99 6.25
N LEU A 235 14.77 -7.97 5.39
CA LEU A 235 14.05 -6.74 5.75
C LEU A 235 12.54 -6.98 5.88
N GLU A 236 11.90 -7.58 4.89
CA GLU A 236 10.46 -7.87 4.93
C GLU A 236 10.12 -8.82 6.07
N THR A 237 11.03 -9.75 6.38
CA THR A 237 10.93 -10.60 7.58
C THR A 237 10.82 -9.76 8.86
N MET A 238 11.56 -8.65 8.96
CA MET A 238 11.47 -7.74 10.11
C MET A 238 10.24 -6.83 10.07
N VAL A 239 9.82 -6.38 8.89
CA VAL A 239 8.57 -5.62 8.71
C VAL A 239 7.37 -6.44 9.19
N CYS A 240 7.34 -7.75 8.91
CA CYS A 240 6.33 -8.68 9.45
C CYS A 240 6.30 -8.76 10.98
N MET A 241 7.33 -8.30 11.68
CA MET A 241 7.38 -8.26 13.14
C MET A 241 7.04 -6.87 13.71
N ALA A 242 6.80 -5.87 12.86
CA ALA A 242 6.44 -4.50 13.22
C ALA A 242 4.92 -4.29 13.24
N THR A 243 4.17 -5.22 13.83
CA THR A 243 2.69 -5.27 13.76
C THR A 243 1.98 -4.54 14.90
N ASN A 244 2.72 -3.87 15.79
CA ASN A 244 2.14 -3.27 16.99
C ASN A 244 1.21 -2.09 16.66
N GLY A 245 0.03 -2.07 17.29
CA GLY A 245 -0.97 -1.03 17.06
C GLY A 245 -1.57 -1.10 15.66
N ALA A 246 -1.90 -2.31 15.18
CA ALA A 246 -2.64 -2.48 13.93
C ALA A 246 -4.01 -1.81 14.02
N MET A 247 -4.37 -1.07 12.98
CA MET A 247 -5.58 -0.27 12.86
C MET A 247 -6.19 -0.47 11.48
N GLN A 248 -7.49 -0.16 11.39
CA GLN A 248 -8.27 -0.19 10.16
C GLN A 248 -9.28 0.96 10.20
N ILE A 249 -9.51 1.64 9.08
CA ILE A 249 -10.54 2.68 9.00
C ILE A 249 -11.94 2.05 8.99
N GLU A 250 -12.85 2.61 9.77
CA GLU A 250 -14.27 2.27 9.74
C GLU A 250 -14.84 2.48 8.32
N GLY A 251 -15.43 1.44 7.73
CA GLY A 251 -15.92 1.47 6.34
C GLY A 251 -14.86 1.23 5.25
N GLY A 252 -13.57 1.22 5.61
CA GLY A 252 -12.47 0.77 4.75
C GLY A 252 -11.34 1.78 4.55
N ASN A 253 -10.12 1.27 4.48
CA ASN A 253 -8.85 1.98 4.34
C ASN A 253 -8.75 2.76 3.02
N TRP A 254 -9.48 2.35 1.97
CA TRP A 254 -9.52 3.05 0.68
C TRP A 254 -9.98 4.50 0.79
N GLN A 255 -10.73 4.84 1.85
CA GLN A 255 -11.19 6.19 2.13
C GLN A 255 -10.04 7.18 2.31
N ILE A 256 -8.89 6.74 2.85
CA ILE A 256 -7.69 7.60 2.95
C ILE A 256 -7.30 8.11 1.56
N PHE A 257 -7.26 7.22 0.56
CA PHE A 257 -6.86 7.53 -0.80
C PHE A 257 -7.91 8.37 -1.54
N ALA A 258 -9.19 8.13 -1.27
CA ALA A 258 -10.27 8.96 -1.80
C ALA A 258 -10.20 10.39 -1.26
N HIS A 259 -9.93 10.55 0.04
CA HIS A 259 -9.75 11.86 0.66
C HIS A 259 -8.48 12.58 0.18
N MET A 260 -7.38 11.87 -0.03
CA MET A 260 -6.16 12.42 -0.65
C MET A 260 -6.46 13.03 -2.02
N LEU A 261 -7.15 12.30 -2.90
CA LEU A 261 -7.51 12.79 -4.23
C LEU A 261 -8.47 13.98 -4.19
N LYS A 262 -9.44 13.96 -3.27
CA LYS A 262 -10.36 15.07 -3.04
C LYS A 262 -9.62 16.32 -2.58
N ALA A 263 -8.70 16.20 -1.63
CA ALA A 263 -7.90 17.31 -1.12
C ALA A 263 -6.92 17.87 -2.16
N ALA A 264 -6.48 17.03 -3.10
CA ALA A 264 -5.66 17.45 -4.25
C ALA A 264 -6.48 18.19 -5.34
N HIS A 265 -7.80 18.28 -5.22
CA HIS A 265 -8.70 18.74 -6.29
C HIS A 265 -8.46 18.02 -7.63
N ALA A 266 -8.10 16.74 -7.57
CA ALA A 266 -7.76 15.96 -8.75
C ALA A 266 -8.99 15.67 -9.63
N ASN A 267 -8.82 15.76 -10.95
CA ASN A 267 -9.80 15.31 -11.93
C ASN A 267 -9.67 13.80 -12.14
N ILE A 268 -10.57 13.02 -11.56
CA ILE A 268 -10.50 11.55 -11.60
C ILE A 268 -11.34 11.01 -12.78
N GLN A 269 -10.71 10.23 -13.65
CA GLN A 269 -11.34 9.53 -14.76
C GLN A 269 -11.43 8.04 -14.46
N PHE A 270 -12.59 7.58 -13.98
CA PHE A 270 -12.87 6.16 -13.74
C PHE A 270 -13.13 5.40 -15.03
N ASN A 271 -13.01 4.06 -14.98
CA ASN A 271 -13.21 3.17 -16.12
C ASN A 271 -12.41 3.61 -17.37
N THR A 272 -11.21 4.15 -17.12
CA THR A 272 -10.37 4.76 -18.15
C THR A 272 -8.97 4.15 -18.06
N SER A 273 -8.75 3.13 -18.87
CA SER A 273 -7.42 2.55 -19.07
C SER A 273 -6.61 3.44 -20.02
N VAL A 274 -5.35 3.69 -19.67
CA VAL A 274 -4.38 4.30 -20.59
C VAL A 274 -3.73 3.20 -21.41
N SER A 275 -3.69 3.35 -22.73
CA SER A 275 -3.09 2.38 -23.65
C SER A 275 -1.74 2.84 -24.20
N HIS A 276 -1.53 4.16 -24.29
CA HIS A 276 -0.31 4.70 -24.89
C HIS A 276 0.16 6.00 -24.22
N ILE A 277 1.46 6.12 -23.99
CA ILE A 277 2.16 7.37 -23.65
C ILE A 277 3.16 7.66 -24.76
N SER A 278 3.09 8.86 -25.34
CA SER A 278 4.00 9.31 -26.39
C SER A 278 4.74 10.58 -26.00
N LYS A 279 6.07 10.55 -25.94
CA LYS A 279 6.90 11.74 -25.67
C LYS A 279 6.96 12.61 -26.93
N GLN A 280 6.66 13.89 -26.75
CA GLN A 280 6.63 14.88 -27.81
C GLN A 280 7.99 15.57 -27.95
N THR A 281 8.20 16.24 -29.08
CA THR A 281 9.46 16.95 -29.37
C THR A 281 9.72 18.15 -28.45
N ASP A 282 8.67 18.69 -27.82
CA ASP A 282 8.78 19.77 -26.83
C ASP A 282 9.04 19.27 -25.40
N GLY A 283 9.16 17.96 -25.21
CA GLY A 283 9.38 17.31 -23.92
C GLY A 283 8.10 16.93 -23.18
N SER A 284 6.92 17.36 -23.63
CA SER A 284 5.64 16.97 -23.05
C SER A 284 5.25 15.53 -23.42
N TYR A 285 4.21 15.00 -22.78
CA TYR A 285 3.66 13.68 -23.06
C TYR A 285 2.23 13.76 -23.56
N THR A 286 1.92 13.02 -24.61
CA THR A 286 0.54 12.73 -25.01
C THR A 286 0.12 11.39 -24.41
N VAL A 287 -0.93 11.40 -23.60
CA VAL A 287 -1.53 10.22 -22.99
C VAL A 287 -2.79 9.84 -23.78
N THR A 288 -2.85 8.60 -24.25
CA THR A 288 -3.97 8.05 -25.01
C THR A 288 -4.71 6.99 -24.20
N THR A 289 -6.02 7.13 -24.08
CA THR A 289 -6.86 6.13 -23.43
C THR A 289 -7.16 4.97 -24.37
N SER A 290 -7.59 3.83 -23.83
CA SER A 290 -8.03 2.67 -24.62
C SER A 290 -9.25 2.96 -25.52
N LYS A 291 -9.94 4.09 -25.31
CA LYS A 291 -11.05 4.56 -26.16
C LYS A 291 -10.57 5.47 -27.30
N GLY A 292 -9.29 5.85 -27.32
CA GLY A 292 -8.70 6.74 -28.32
C GLY A 292 -8.71 8.22 -27.95
N ASP A 293 -9.19 8.58 -26.75
CA ASP A 293 -9.12 9.97 -26.26
C ASP A 293 -7.66 10.32 -25.95
N THR A 294 -7.25 11.53 -26.31
CA THR A 294 -5.87 12.01 -26.12
C THR A 294 -5.84 13.28 -25.28
N SER A 295 -4.80 13.45 -24.47
CA SER A 295 -4.56 14.64 -23.65
C SER A 295 -3.07 14.85 -23.43
N SER A 296 -2.62 16.10 -23.35
CA SER A 296 -1.21 16.47 -23.20
C SER A 296 -0.88 16.85 -21.77
N PHE A 297 0.29 16.42 -21.30
CA PHE A 297 0.76 16.59 -19.92
C PHE A 297 2.25 16.96 -19.89
N ASP A 298 2.64 17.79 -18.93
CA ASP A 298 4.05 18.10 -18.64
C ASP A 298 4.73 16.92 -17.91
N GLU A 299 3.99 16.28 -17.00
CA GLU A 299 4.47 15.17 -16.17
C GLU A 299 3.53 13.97 -16.26
N VAL A 300 4.08 12.76 -16.27
CA VAL A 300 3.32 11.51 -16.18
C VAL A 300 3.85 10.64 -15.04
N VAL A 301 2.96 10.26 -14.12
CA VAL A 301 3.27 9.36 -12.99
C VAL A 301 2.60 8.01 -13.22
N LEU A 302 3.41 6.98 -13.42
CA LEU A 302 2.99 5.57 -13.44
C LEU A 302 2.82 5.06 -12.00
N ALA A 303 1.58 4.96 -11.56
CA ALA A 303 1.19 4.54 -10.21
C ALA A 303 0.57 3.13 -10.16
N SER A 304 1.04 2.26 -11.07
CA SER A 304 0.70 0.83 -11.11
C SER A 304 1.87 0.04 -11.69
N PRO A 305 2.04 -1.26 -11.34
CA PRO A 305 3.10 -2.08 -11.90
C PRO A 305 3.01 -2.16 -13.43
N LEU A 306 4.07 -1.73 -14.12
CA LEU A 306 4.07 -1.58 -15.58
C LEU A 306 3.74 -2.89 -16.31
N GLN A 307 4.21 -4.02 -15.79
CA GLN A 307 3.94 -5.37 -16.33
C GLN A 307 2.45 -5.76 -16.36
N TYR A 308 1.56 -5.00 -15.71
CA TYR A 308 0.10 -5.26 -15.67
C TYR A 308 -0.75 -4.14 -16.26
N SER A 309 -0.14 -3.19 -16.98
CA SER A 309 -0.85 -2.05 -17.54
C SER A 309 -1.16 -2.16 -19.04
N ASP A 310 -0.60 -3.13 -19.76
CA ASP A 310 -0.70 -3.25 -21.23
C ASP A 310 -0.34 -1.94 -21.97
N LEU A 311 0.50 -1.13 -21.34
CA LEU A 311 0.80 0.24 -21.73
C LEU A 311 1.99 0.26 -22.69
N VAL A 312 1.84 0.95 -23.82
CA VAL A 312 2.95 1.22 -24.74
C VAL A 312 3.52 2.60 -24.43
N ILE A 313 4.85 2.71 -24.29
CA ILE A 313 5.56 3.98 -24.11
C ILE A 313 6.47 4.19 -25.32
N ASP A 314 6.27 5.28 -26.05
CA ASP A 314 7.04 5.62 -27.27
C ASP A 314 7.61 7.06 -27.19
N PRO A 315 8.92 7.26 -27.39
CA PRO A 315 9.95 6.24 -27.52
C PRO A 315 10.10 5.43 -26.23
N THR A 316 10.83 4.32 -26.31
CA THR A 316 11.21 3.55 -25.11
C THR A 316 11.89 4.49 -24.10
N PRO A 317 11.47 4.49 -22.82
CA PRO A 317 12.05 5.35 -21.80
C PRO A 317 13.52 5.00 -21.54
N LYS A 318 14.28 5.94 -20.94
CA LYS A 318 15.70 5.74 -20.60
C LYS A 318 15.90 4.55 -19.68
N HIS A 319 14.95 4.30 -18.77
CA HIS A 319 14.88 3.13 -17.92
C HIS A 319 13.52 2.45 -18.07
N THR A 320 13.54 1.13 -18.31
CA THR A 320 12.34 0.31 -18.34
C THR A 320 12.34 -0.56 -17.09
N PRO A 321 11.28 -0.49 -16.25
CA PRO A 321 11.21 -1.28 -15.04
C PRO A 321 11.36 -2.78 -15.25
N ASP A 322 12.02 -3.44 -14.30
CA ASP A 322 12.18 -4.89 -14.30
C ASP A 322 10.83 -5.60 -14.12
N GLU A 323 10.61 -6.69 -14.87
CA GLU A 323 9.51 -7.60 -14.58
C GLU A 323 9.83 -8.44 -13.34
N ILE A 324 8.94 -8.40 -12.34
CA ILE A 324 9.09 -9.14 -11.09
C ILE A 324 7.90 -10.08 -10.85
N PRO A 325 8.13 -11.28 -10.31
CA PRO A 325 7.04 -12.20 -10.02
C PRO A 325 6.17 -11.66 -8.89
N TYR A 326 4.85 -11.67 -9.06
CA TYR A 326 3.89 -11.34 -8.00
C TYR A 326 3.27 -12.60 -7.40
N THR A 327 3.00 -12.54 -6.10
CA THR A 327 2.21 -13.55 -5.40
C THR A 327 0.77 -13.52 -5.91
N LYS A 328 0.35 -14.63 -6.52
CA LYS A 328 -1.04 -14.94 -6.82
C LYS A 328 -1.74 -15.42 -5.55
N LEU A 329 -2.45 -14.52 -4.88
CA LEU A 329 -3.13 -14.81 -3.63
C LEU A 329 -4.63 -14.96 -3.88
N HIS A 330 -5.20 -16.09 -3.47
CA HIS A 330 -6.64 -16.26 -3.42
C HIS A 330 -7.15 -15.77 -2.07
N THR A 331 -7.96 -14.71 -2.09
CA THR A 331 -8.74 -14.25 -0.95
C THR A 331 -10.15 -14.78 -1.08
N THR A 332 -10.61 -15.54 -0.09
CA THR A 332 -12.02 -15.96 0.02
C THR A 332 -12.62 -15.36 1.27
N LEU A 333 -13.67 -14.57 1.11
CA LEU A 333 -14.51 -14.09 2.20
C LEU A 333 -15.81 -14.88 2.17
N PHE A 334 -16.26 -15.38 3.31
CA PHE A 334 -17.54 -16.09 3.38
C PHE A 334 -18.23 -15.87 4.71
N ALA A 335 -19.55 -15.96 4.72
CA ALA A 335 -20.36 -15.84 5.92
C ALA A 335 -20.99 -17.19 6.30
N SER A 336 -20.96 -17.53 7.59
CA SER A 336 -21.53 -18.77 8.11
C SER A 336 -22.12 -18.58 9.50
N PRO A 337 -23.25 -19.24 9.82
CA PRO A 337 -23.75 -19.29 11.20
C PRO A 337 -22.90 -20.20 12.10
N PHE A 338 -21.92 -20.93 11.55
CA PHE A 338 -21.11 -21.91 12.28
C PHE A 338 -19.72 -21.36 12.62
N GLN A 339 -19.22 -21.76 13.80
CA GLN A 339 -17.80 -21.63 14.14
C GLN A 339 -16.97 -22.66 13.36
N LEU A 340 -15.66 -22.40 13.23
CA LEU A 340 -14.73 -23.38 12.68
C LEU A 340 -14.74 -24.66 13.54
N SER A 341 -14.69 -25.81 12.86
CA SER A 341 -14.73 -27.13 13.49
C SER A 341 -13.42 -27.44 14.21
N GLN A 342 -13.53 -27.88 15.46
CA GLN A 342 -12.41 -28.40 16.25
C GLN A 342 -11.75 -29.60 15.57
N ALA A 343 -12.56 -30.50 15.00
CA ALA A 343 -12.07 -31.71 14.35
C ALA A 343 -11.20 -31.40 13.12
N ALA A 344 -11.50 -30.32 12.39
CA ALA A 344 -10.70 -29.88 11.24
C ALA A 344 -9.26 -29.49 11.61
N PHE A 345 -9.02 -29.19 12.90
CA PHE A 345 -7.71 -28.81 13.44
C PHE A 345 -7.24 -29.77 14.53
N ASN A 346 -7.71 -31.01 14.53
CA ASN A 346 -7.33 -32.05 15.51
C ASN A 346 -7.48 -31.62 16.98
N LEU A 347 -8.46 -30.76 17.27
CA LEU A 347 -8.76 -30.30 18.62
C LEU A 347 -9.87 -31.14 19.25
N ASP A 348 -9.81 -31.30 20.57
CA ASP A 348 -10.90 -31.87 21.35
C ASP A 348 -12.16 -31.01 21.28
N ALA A 349 -13.34 -31.63 21.42
CA ALA A 349 -14.63 -30.94 21.32
C ALA A 349 -14.84 -29.78 22.33
N LYS A 350 -14.00 -29.67 23.37
CA LYS A 350 -14.05 -28.62 24.39
C LYS A 350 -13.05 -27.48 24.14
N SER A 351 -12.13 -27.66 23.19
CA SER A 351 -11.07 -26.71 22.91
C SER A 351 -11.52 -25.77 21.78
N PRO A 352 -11.69 -24.46 22.05
CA PRO A 352 -12.13 -23.53 21.01
C PRO A 352 -11.06 -23.38 19.92
N VAL A 353 -11.51 -23.25 18.67
CA VAL A 353 -10.63 -22.88 17.56
C VAL A 353 -10.32 -21.37 17.67
N PRO A 354 -9.04 -20.94 17.56
CA PRO A 354 -8.68 -19.53 17.62
C PRO A 354 -9.37 -18.68 16.54
N ARG A 355 -9.66 -17.42 16.86
CA ARG A 355 -10.29 -16.44 15.97
C ARG A 355 -9.46 -16.20 14.70
N ALA A 356 -8.14 -16.12 14.85
CA ALA A 356 -7.20 -16.05 13.75
C ALA A 356 -6.27 -17.27 13.78
N ILE A 357 -6.25 -17.99 12.67
CA ILE A 357 -5.36 -19.13 12.43
C ILE A 357 -4.33 -18.67 11.41
N LEU A 358 -3.07 -18.62 11.81
CA LEU A 358 -1.93 -18.48 10.91
C LEU A 358 -1.28 -19.84 10.71
N THR A 359 -0.51 -19.99 9.64
CA THR A 359 0.15 -21.27 9.35
C THR A 359 1.66 -21.19 9.44
N THR A 360 2.28 -22.28 9.85
CA THR A 360 3.70 -22.57 9.64
C THR A 360 3.87 -24.00 9.13
N LEU A 361 5.10 -24.43 8.88
CA LEU A 361 5.40 -25.78 8.40
C LEU A 361 5.64 -26.75 9.58
N PRO A 362 5.27 -28.04 9.44
CA PRO A 362 5.69 -29.07 10.37
C PRO A 362 7.23 -29.12 10.46
N PRO A 363 7.83 -29.43 11.63
CA PRO A 363 9.28 -29.47 11.78
C PRO A 363 10.00 -30.43 10.82
N SER A 364 9.33 -31.50 10.37
CA SER A 364 9.87 -32.50 9.45
C SER A 364 9.79 -32.08 7.97
N GLU A 365 9.06 -31.01 7.65
CA GLU A 365 8.86 -30.56 6.27
C GLU A 365 9.95 -29.58 5.86
N GLN A 366 10.52 -29.80 4.68
CA GLN A 366 11.44 -28.86 4.07
C GLN A 366 10.66 -27.69 3.46
N PRO A 367 11.01 -26.43 3.75
CA PRO A 367 10.35 -25.29 3.15
C PRO A 367 10.43 -25.32 1.63
N VAL A 368 9.29 -25.07 0.99
CA VAL A 368 9.17 -24.87 -0.46
C VAL A 368 8.79 -23.42 -0.75
N ASP A 369 8.96 -23.00 -2.01
CA ASP A 369 8.48 -21.71 -2.51
C ASP A 369 6.96 -21.73 -2.69
N GLY A 370 6.22 -21.83 -1.58
CA GLY A 370 4.77 -22.01 -1.57
C GLY A 370 4.19 -22.36 -0.20
N VAL A 371 2.95 -22.85 -0.19
CA VAL A 371 2.18 -23.02 1.05
C VAL A 371 2.63 -24.20 1.93
N GLY A 372 3.19 -25.27 1.34
CA GLY A 372 3.52 -26.50 2.07
C GLY A 372 2.28 -27.29 2.55
N SER A 373 2.46 -28.26 3.45
CA SER A 373 1.36 -29.14 3.88
C SER A 373 0.13 -28.46 4.52
N PRO A 374 0.21 -27.28 5.17
CA PRO A 374 -0.99 -26.61 5.72
C PRO A 374 -2.04 -26.22 4.66
N ASN A 375 -1.66 -26.12 3.38
CA ASN A 375 -2.55 -25.82 2.23
C ASN A 375 -3.30 -24.47 2.25
N PHE A 376 -3.17 -23.66 3.29
CA PHE A 376 -3.62 -22.25 3.33
C PHE A 376 -2.59 -21.39 4.09
N TYR A 377 -2.69 -20.07 3.99
CA TYR A 377 -1.83 -19.12 4.70
C TYR A 377 -2.45 -18.66 6.01
N SER A 378 -3.74 -18.28 5.99
CA SER A 378 -4.50 -17.92 7.19
C SER A 378 -6.01 -18.12 7.04
N ILE A 379 -6.70 -18.27 8.17
CA ILE A 379 -8.16 -18.20 8.31
C ILE A 379 -8.46 -17.28 9.49
N SER A 380 -9.29 -16.25 9.32
CA SER A 380 -9.62 -15.33 10.42
C SER A 380 -11.07 -14.89 10.38
N ILE A 381 -11.69 -14.66 11.54
CA ILE A 381 -12.95 -13.92 11.64
C ILE A 381 -12.66 -12.43 11.42
N SER A 382 -13.22 -11.87 10.35
CA SER A 382 -13.12 -10.45 9.98
C SER A 382 -14.28 -9.60 10.48
N GLY A 383 -15.36 -10.22 10.98
CA GLY A 383 -16.50 -9.52 11.55
C GLY A 383 -17.64 -10.47 11.88
N THR A 384 -18.71 -9.92 12.46
CA THR A 384 -19.99 -10.62 12.61
C THR A 384 -21.13 -9.70 12.18
N ALA A 385 -22.16 -10.25 11.58
CA ALA A 385 -23.30 -9.46 11.12
C ALA A 385 -24.58 -10.29 11.13
N ILE A 386 -25.74 -9.62 11.06
CA ILE A 386 -27.02 -10.29 10.92
C ILE A 386 -27.27 -10.54 9.44
N ASN A 387 -27.41 -11.81 9.06
CA ASN A 387 -27.89 -12.18 7.73
C ASN A 387 -29.39 -11.86 7.63
N GLN A 388 -29.70 -10.77 6.93
CA GLN A 388 -31.07 -10.32 6.71
C GLN A 388 -31.82 -11.12 5.64
N GLN A 389 -31.08 -11.88 4.81
CA GLN A 389 -31.64 -12.72 3.74
C GLN A 389 -32.02 -14.12 4.23
N ALA A 390 -31.48 -14.56 5.37
CA ALA A 390 -31.85 -15.82 6.00
C ALA A 390 -33.27 -15.78 6.61
N SER A 391 -33.93 -16.94 6.66
CA SER A 391 -35.25 -17.13 7.26
C SER A 391 -35.22 -18.29 8.27
N PRO A 392 -35.20 -18.03 9.60
CA PRO A 392 -35.22 -16.69 10.23
C PRO A 392 -33.88 -15.96 10.11
N MET A 393 -33.91 -14.63 10.28
CA MET A 393 -32.70 -13.81 10.38
C MET A 393 -31.81 -14.33 11.51
N ARG A 394 -30.50 -14.37 11.27
CA ARG A 394 -29.54 -14.96 12.22
C ARG A 394 -28.21 -14.22 12.18
N LYS A 395 -27.51 -14.19 13.32
CA LYS A 395 -26.13 -13.69 13.40
C LYS A 395 -25.19 -14.71 12.77
N GLU A 396 -24.26 -14.23 11.94
CA GLU A 396 -23.26 -15.05 11.28
C GLU A 396 -21.85 -14.46 11.44
N TYR A 397 -20.86 -15.33 11.36
CA TYR A 397 -19.44 -14.99 11.32
C TYR A 397 -19.04 -14.73 9.88
N ILE A 398 -18.24 -13.69 9.66
CA ILE A 398 -17.63 -13.41 8.36
C ILE A 398 -16.16 -13.80 8.45
N TYR A 399 -15.78 -14.83 7.71
CA TYR A 399 -14.44 -15.37 7.66
C TYR A 399 -13.68 -14.85 6.44
N LYS A 400 -12.36 -14.74 6.59
CA LYS A 400 -11.40 -14.44 5.53
C LYS A 400 -10.34 -15.51 5.48
N ILE A 401 -10.10 -16.04 4.28
CA ILE A 401 -9.10 -17.06 4.00
C ILE A 401 -8.12 -16.50 2.98
N PHE A 402 -6.83 -16.64 3.28
CA PHE A 402 -5.76 -16.48 2.30
C PHE A 402 -5.19 -17.85 1.95
N SER A 403 -5.17 -18.18 0.67
CA SER A 403 -4.77 -19.49 0.16
C SER A 403 -4.03 -19.37 -1.19
N PRO A 404 -3.21 -20.38 -1.56
CA PRO A 404 -2.53 -20.40 -2.87
C PRO A 404 -3.48 -20.70 -4.03
N SER A 405 -4.66 -21.26 -3.74
CA SER A 405 -5.67 -21.66 -4.72
C SER A 405 -7.06 -21.29 -4.21
N ARG A 406 -8.04 -21.29 -5.11
CA ARG A 406 -9.44 -21.06 -4.75
C ARG A 406 -9.93 -22.11 -3.75
N VAL A 407 -10.60 -21.66 -2.69
CA VAL A 407 -11.28 -22.51 -1.71
C VAL A 407 -12.51 -23.15 -2.37
N ASN A 408 -12.75 -24.44 -2.12
CA ASN A 408 -13.85 -25.21 -2.72
C ASN A 408 -14.76 -25.83 -1.64
N ALA A 409 -15.82 -26.50 -2.09
CA ALA A 409 -16.78 -27.19 -1.23
C ALA A 409 -16.11 -28.18 -0.27
N THR A 410 -15.13 -28.98 -0.73
CA THR A 410 -14.41 -29.94 0.13
C THR A 410 -13.71 -29.25 1.30
N PHE A 411 -13.02 -28.13 1.02
CA PHE A 411 -12.36 -27.36 2.06
C PHE A 411 -13.35 -26.76 3.05
N LEU A 412 -14.42 -26.12 2.57
CA LEU A 412 -15.45 -25.49 3.40
C LEU A 412 -16.20 -26.53 4.27
N SER A 413 -16.58 -27.65 3.68
CA SER A 413 -17.21 -28.76 4.37
C SER A 413 -16.34 -29.30 5.50
N HIS A 414 -15.03 -29.43 5.26
CA HIS A 414 -14.07 -29.85 6.27
C HIS A 414 -13.99 -28.84 7.43
N ILE A 415 -13.71 -27.56 7.13
CA ILE A 415 -13.49 -26.55 8.18
C ILE A 415 -14.76 -26.16 8.94
N LEU A 416 -15.96 -26.37 8.40
CA LEU A 416 -17.23 -26.14 9.08
C LEU A 416 -17.83 -27.42 9.67
N SER A 417 -17.35 -28.60 9.27
CA SER A 417 -17.98 -29.90 9.55
C SER A 417 -19.47 -29.92 9.21
N ARG A 418 -19.78 -29.42 8.01
CA ARG A 418 -21.10 -29.40 7.38
C ARG A 418 -20.97 -29.87 5.95
N ASP A 419 -22.05 -30.35 5.36
CA ASP A 419 -22.07 -30.63 3.92
C ASP A 419 -22.32 -29.31 3.20
N VAL A 420 -21.30 -28.80 2.51
CA VAL A 420 -21.36 -27.63 1.64
C VAL A 420 -21.32 -28.13 0.21
N SER A 421 -22.34 -27.82 -0.57
CA SER A 421 -22.39 -28.23 -1.98
C SER A 421 -21.45 -27.37 -2.85
N GLU A 422 -21.13 -27.83 -4.07
CA GLU A 422 -20.34 -27.02 -5.02
C GLU A 422 -21.07 -25.72 -5.41
N GLU A 423 -22.40 -25.74 -5.52
CA GLU A 423 -23.19 -24.54 -5.82
C GLU A 423 -23.15 -23.53 -4.66
N GLU A 424 -23.28 -24.02 -3.44
CA GLU A 424 -23.18 -23.21 -2.21
C GLU A 424 -21.75 -22.65 -2.02
N ALA A 425 -20.72 -23.44 -2.32
CA ALA A 425 -19.33 -22.98 -2.27
C ALA A 425 -18.99 -21.94 -3.36
N GLU A 426 -19.76 -21.88 -4.44
CA GLU A 426 -19.54 -20.92 -5.53
C GLU A 426 -20.36 -19.63 -5.33
N HIS A 427 -21.60 -19.73 -4.85
CA HIS A 427 -22.56 -18.62 -4.84
C HIS A 427 -23.11 -18.27 -3.44
N GLY A 428 -22.94 -19.17 -2.46
CA GLY A 428 -23.60 -19.09 -1.17
C GLY A 428 -25.10 -19.45 -1.25
N GLU A 429 -25.66 -19.89 -0.13
CA GLU A 429 -27.09 -20.17 0.00
C GLU A 429 -27.62 -19.48 1.25
N ALA A 430 -28.56 -18.54 1.13
CA ALA A 430 -29.00 -17.68 2.25
C ALA A 430 -29.32 -18.43 3.55
N ASN A 431 -29.84 -19.66 3.47
CA ASN A 431 -30.16 -20.51 4.62
C ASN A 431 -29.15 -21.65 4.89
N GLY A 432 -28.16 -21.85 4.00
CA GLY A 432 -27.15 -22.89 4.06
C GLY A 432 -26.07 -22.68 5.14
N ALA A 433 -25.03 -23.51 5.08
CA ALA A 433 -23.85 -23.43 5.94
C ALA A 433 -22.90 -22.29 5.55
N VAL A 434 -22.87 -21.93 4.26
CA VAL A 434 -22.20 -20.76 3.72
C VAL A 434 -23.25 -19.88 3.06
N SER A 435 -23.64 -18.82 3.74
CA SER A 435 -24.77 -17.99 3.29
C SER A 435 -24.41 -16.93 2.26
N TRP A 436 -23.13 -16.60 2.19
CA TRP A 436 -22.54 -15.66 1.26
C TRP A 436 -21.08 -16.01 1.09
N ILE A 437 -20.58 -15.88 -0.14
CA ILE A 437 -19.18 -16.11 -0.45
C ILE A 437 -18.71 -15.15 -1.54
N HIS A 438 -17.46 -14.71 -1.43
CA HIS A 438 -16.80 -13.85 -2.39
C HIS A 438 -15.36 -14.30 -2.58
N HIS A 439 -15.00 -14.58 -3.82
CA HIS A 439 -13.65 -14.97 -4.20
C HIS A 439 -12.95 -13.87 -4.98
N LYS A 440 -11.70 -13.60 -4.64
CA LYS A 440 -10.86 -12.64 -5.33
C LYS A 440 -9.46 -13.21 -5.52
N LEU A 441 -8.98 -13.21 -6.77
CA LEU A 441 -7.57 -13.41 -7.08
C LEU A 441 -6.87 -12.05 -7.11
N TRP A 442 -5.81 -11.93 -6.34
CA TRP A 442 -4.92 -10.78 -6.33
C TRP A 442 -3.54 -11.15 -6.89
N HIS A 443 -2.97 -10.25 -7.67
CA HIS A 443 -1.53 -10.09 -7.76
C HIS A 443 -1.12 -9.15 -6.62
N SER A 444 -1.00 -9.71 -5.41
CA SER A 444 -1.02 -8.90 -4.17
C SER A 444 0.20 -8.02 -4.02
N TYR A 445 1.38 -8.60 -4.17
CA TYR A 445 2.69 -7.98 -3.97
C TYR A 445 3.76 -8.83 -4.68
N PRO A 446 4.95 -8.27 -4.98
CA PRO A 446 6.07 -9.03 -5.49
C PRO A 446 6.47 -10.20 -4.59
N ARG A 447 7.19 -11.18 -5.15
CA ARG A 447 7.96 -12.13 -4.35
C ARG A 447 9.19 -11.39 -3.85
N GLU A 448 9.24 -11.16 -2.54
CA GLU A 448 10.31 -10.42 -1.88
C GLU A 448 11.57 -11.28 -1.70
N TYR A 449 12.11 -11.82 -2.79
CA TYR A 449 13.34 -12.59 -2.77
C TYR A 449 14.54 -11.72 -2.37
N PRO A 450 15.62 -12.33 -1.84
CA PRO A 450 16.85 -11.60 -1.57
C PRO A 450 17.36 -10.84 -2.79
N ARG A 451 17.58 -9.54 -2.63
CA ARG A 451 18.06 -8.65 -3.70
C ARG A 451 18.87 -7.48 -3.17
N VAL A 452 19.74 -6.95 -4.02
CA VAL A 452 20.63 -5.81 -3.73
C VAL A 452 20.49 -4.65 -4.72
N THR A 453 19.63 -4.80 -5.72
CA THR A 453 19.28 -3.74 -6.68
C THR A 453 17.78 -3.54 -6.65
N PHE A 454 17.34 -2.31 -6.82
CA PHE A 454 15.95 -1.86 -6.85
C PHE A 454 15.77 -0.85 -7.98
N GLU A 455 14.52 -0.53 -8.25
CA GLU A 455 14.08 0.25 -9.40
C GLU A 455 14.44 1.75 -9.32
N GLU A 456 14.56 2.38 -10.49
CA GLU A 456 14.69 3.84 -10.61
C GLU A 456 13.30 4.52 -10.58
N ILE A 457 13.24 5.71 -9.99
CA ILE A 457 11.96 6.46 -9.88
C ILE A 457 11.68 7.30 -11.11
N GLU A 458 12.71 7.77 -11.79
CA GLU A 458 12.63 8.54 -13.02
C GLU A 458 12.92 7.62 -14.21
N LEU A 459 11.90 7.29 -15.00
CA LEU A 459 12.05 6.40 -16.16
C LEU A 459 12.57 7.17 -17.39
N ASP A 460 12.17 8.42 -17.51
CA ASP A 460 12.63 9.39 -18.50
C ASP A 460 12.29 10.80 -17.98
N ASP A 461 12.79 11.85 -18.63
CA ASP A 461 12.53 13.24 -18.21
C ASP A 461 11.02 13.50 -18.27
N GLY A 462 10.40 13.75 -17.11
CA GLY A 462 8.96 13.96 -16.95
C GLY A 462 8.11 12.68 -16.85
N LEU A 463 8.72 11.50 -16.78
CA LEU A 463 8.05 10.21 -16.64
C LEU A 463 8.52 9.47 -15.39
N TRP A 464 7.60 9.28 -14.44
CA TRP A 464 7.90 8.81 -13.09
C TRP A 464 7.26 7.47 -12.80
N TYR A 465 7.89 6.65 -11.95
CA TYR A 465 7.39 5.34 -11.54
C TYR A 465 7.38 5.20 -10.02
N THR A 466 6.30 4.66 -9.48
CA THR A 466 6.14 4.51 -8.02
C THR A 466 6.09 3.06 -7.55
N SER A 467 5.81 2.09 -8.42
CA SER A 467 5.61 0.71 -8.00
C SER A 467 6.93 -0.04 -7.77
N GLY A 468 8.07 0.56 -8.12
CA GLY A 468 9.41 0.01 -7.83
C GLY A 468 9.66 -0.25 -6.35
N ILE A 469 9.05 0.55 -5.46
CA ILE A 469 9.16 0.39 -4.00
C ILE A 469 8.56 -0.91 -3.48
N GLU A 470 7.64 -1.52 -4.24
CA GLU A 470 6.94 -2.73 -3.78
C GLU A 470 7.91 -3.87 -3.58
N SER A 471 8.96 -3.96 -4.40
CA SER A 471 9.98 -5.00 -4.29
C SER A 471 10.98 -4.81 -3.15
N PHE A 472 10.87 -3.70 -2.44
CA PHE A 472 11.64 -3.38 -1.24
C PHE A 472 10.81 -3.64 0.01
N ILE A 473 9.61 -3.04 0.05
CA ILE A 473 8.56 -3.29 1.04
C ILE A 473 7.21 -3.01 0.38
N SER A 474 6.31 -3.99 0.31
CA SER A 474 4.99 -3.83 -0.33
C SER A 474 3.86 -3.58 0.67
N THR A 475 3.59 -2.31 0.98
CA THR A 475 2.51 -1.89 1.88
C THR A 475 1.80 -0.64 1.36
N MET A 476 0.61 -0.35 1.89
CA MET A 476 -0.09 0.92 1.62
C MET A 476 0.80 2.12 1.95
N GLU A 477 1.53 2.07 3.07
CA GLU A 477 2.42 3.14 3.52
C GLU A 477 3.58 3.37 2.56
N THR A 478 4.27 2.30 2.15
CA THR A 478 5.46 2.43 1.30
C THR A 478 5.08 2.81 -0.13
N SER A 479 3.97 2.30 -0.65
CA SER A 479 3.41 2.82 -1.90
C SER A 479 3.09 4.31 -1.80
N ALA A 480 2.46 4.76 -0.70
CA ALA A 480 2.20 6.18 -0.47
C ALA A 480 3.50 6.99 -0.34
N LEU A 481 4.53 6.47 0.35
CA LEU A 481 5.86 7.10 0.43
C LEU A 481 6.48 7.30 -0.95
N SER A 482 6.39 6.30 -1.83
CA SER A 482 6.90 6.46 -3.20
C SER A 482 6.11 7.52 -3.98
N GLY A 483 4.80 7.61 -3.77
CA GLY A 483 3.98 8.70 -4.33
C GLY A 483 4.42 10.08 -3.83
N LYS A 484 4.61 10.22 -2.52
CA LYS A 484 5.15 11.44 -1.88
C LYS A 484 6.55 11.79 -2.41
N ASN A 485 7.41 10.79 -2.61
CA ASN A 485 8.76 10.96 -3.13
C ASN A 485 8.74 11.52 -4.56
N VAL A 486 7.97 10.91 -5.46
CA VAL A 486 7.77 11.41 -6.84
C VAL A 486 7.23 12.84 -6.83
N ALA A 487 6.22 13.13 -6.03
CA ALA A 487 5.66 14.47 -5.89
C ALA A 487 6.72 15.51 -5.49
N LYS A 488 7.63 15.15 -4.57
CA LYS A 488 8.71 16.05 -4.14
C LYS A 488 9.76 16.24 -5.23
N LEU A 489 10.12 15.19 -5.98
CA LEU A 489 11.06 15.28 -7.09
C LEU A 489 10.54 16.23 -8.18
N ILE A 490 9.28 16.06 -8.61
CA ILE A 490 8.62 16.94 -9.58
C ILE A 490 8.64 18.40 -9.11
N ALA A 491 8.21 18.65 -7.86
CA ALA A 491 8.17 20.01 -7.33
C ALA A 491 9.55 20.66 -7.25
N ASN A 492 10.60 19.89 -6.90
CA ASN A 492 11.97 20.39 -6.87
C ASN A 492 12.48 20.74 -8.30
N GLU A 493 12.13 19.95 -9.31
CA GLU A 493 12.51 20.21 -10.70
C GLU A 493 11.86 21.48 -11.26
N TRP A 494 10.58 21.70 -10.95
CA TRP A 494 9.91 22.94 -11.33
C TRP A 494 10.54 24.17 -10.65
N ALA A 495 10.84 24.09 -9.34
CA ALA A 495 11.50 25.18 -8.62
C ALA A 495 12.91 25.50 -9.16
N ALA A 496 13.67 24.48 -9.53
CA ALA A 496 14.97 24.65 -10.18
C ALA A 496 14.84 25.30 -11.56
N GLY A 497 13.88 24.85 -12.37
CA GLY A 497 13.60 25.40 -13.71
C GLY A 497 13.19 26.89 -13.69
N ASP A 498 12.40 27.31 -12.71
CA ASP A 498 11.99 28.71 -12.56
C ASP A 498 13.14 29.62 -12.08
N SER A 499 14.03 29.11 -11.22
CA SER A 499 15.22 29.85 -10.79
C SER A 499 16.19 30.15 -11.93
N GLY A 500 16.22 29.31 -12.98
CA GLY A 500 17.02 29.51 -14.19
C GLY A 500 16.47 30.58 -15.16
N LYS A 501 15.17 30.89 -15.09
CA LYS A 501 14.53 31.92 -15.94
C LYS A 501 14.56 33.32 -15.32
N GLY A 502 14.78 33.44 -14.01
CA GLY A 502 14.90 34.72 -13.29
C GLY A 502 16.29 35.36 -13.29
N GLY A 503 17.33 34.69 -13.83
CA GLY A 503 18.74 35.06 -13.67
C GLY A 503 19.46 35.65 -14.88
N SER A 504 18.78 35.95 -16.00
CA SER A 504 19.41 36.54 -17.21
C SER A 504 18.86 37.92 -17.57
N GLY A 505 18.62 38.75 -16.56
CA GLY A 505 18.41 40.19 -16.72
C GLY A 505 19.69 40.99 -16.48
N ALA A 506 20.83 40.57 -17.05
CA ALA A 506 22.02 41.42 -17.04
C ALA A 506 21.80 42.56 -18.04
N ALA A 507 21.53 43.75 -17.52
CA ALA A 507 21.53 44.99 -18.26
C ALA A 507 22.80 45.09 -19.10
N LYS A 508 22.64 45.18 -20.42
CA LYS A 508 23.73 45.62 -21.30
C LYS A 508 23.90 47.11 -21.08
N ASP A 509 24.92 47.48 -20.32
CA ASP A 509 25.42 48.85 -20.35
C ASP A 509 26.22 49.07 -21.63
N GLU A 510 25.89 50.16 -22.33
CA GLU A 510 26.61 50.70 -23.46
C GLU A 510 27.97 51.24 -22.99
N SER A 511 28.99 50.38 -22.92
CA SER A 511 30.36 50.80 -23.18
C SER A 511 31.24 49.57 -23.33
N GLY A 512 31.59 49.26 -24.59
CA GLY A 512 32.65 48.30 -24.87
C GLY A 512 33.96 48.82 -24.30
N ASN A 513 34.49 48.13 -23.30
CA ASN A 513 35.93 47.97 -23.10
C ASN A 513 36.21 46.75 -22.22
N GLU A 514 37.00 45.84 -22.76
CA GLU A 514 37.69 44.81 -21.99
C GLU A 514 38.74 45.46 -21.11
N VAL A 515 38.74 45.12 -19.81
CA VAL A 515 39.90 45.34 -18.94
C VAL A 515 40.23 44.02 -18.26
N TYR A 516 41.34 43.42 -18.69
CA TYR A 516 42.09 42.42 -17.97
C TYR A 516 42.69 43.03 -16.69
N GLN A 517 42.48 42.36 -15.54
CA GLN A 517 43.35 42.31 -14.36
C GLN A 517 42.76 41.19 -13.47
N GLY A 518 43.47 40.13 -13.09
CA GLY A 518 44.80 40.10 -12.50
C GLY A 518 44.63 39.75 -11.01
N GLU A 519 44.98 38.50 -10.68
CA GLU A 519 45.07 37.83 -9.36
C GLU A 519 44.90 38.66 -8.07
N LEU A 520 44.14 38.09 -7.12
CA LEU A 520 44.62 37.61 -5.81
C LEU A 520 43.67 36.57 -5.21
#